data_AF-A0A9K3K8R3-F1
#
_entry.id   AF-A0A9K3K8R3-F1
#
_cell.length_a   1.000
_cell.length_b   1.000
_cell.length_c   1.000
_cell.angle_alpha   90.00
_cell.angle_beta   90.00
_cell.angle_gamma   90.00
#
_symmetry.space_group_name_H-M   'P 1'
#
loop_
_entity.id
_entity.type
_entity.pdbx_description
1 polymer ?
#
loop_
_entity_poly.entity_id
_entity_poly.type
_entity_poly.pdbx_seq_one_letter_code
_entity_poly.pdbx_strand_id
1 'polypeptide(L)'
;MITTPLSNRILLCCIGAVVVVSAFFGHNNGRFVPSVHAFTSFHSHRQISSTSSSFSLQSTSSFFDDGSTNFDDHNSLDHSSRRRTEFTDLGSVEESLERQRRIQQEERNGQRFVKYGDDLWALRNFMTKLSHKLLQAIQNGMRDDEKKIREQLRQIEQQDPEFVYKTEMEQLKLAKMEGRDFDARKHSRNAYAARSCLPQFNLEGLWVGKYGHHGYEMINVTYHGDLLVAYKVTGDKNVPRGEITFQVDLSPVPPRIVGSSGGGDTLSSSFSGSSTVEPLQPITLTEKAAKKWGTTQLPRHKGLGQVAETGFTNNQWMDGQLIIIGEEYFSFAWVPIEQQIFFGRPSPELALKMLRESGATTVTTGKTWDQPPSMDDDVAVLKQFVASCLEKTTETVEEDLNGDPFSCIWTGSETEECYFQ
;
A
#
# COMPACT_ATOMS: atom_id res chain seq x y z
N MET A 1 19.11 -64.14 -1.37
CA MET A 1 20.22 -63.25 -1.78
C MET A 1 19.60 -61.98 -2.32
N ILE A 2 19.52 -60.94 -1.48
CA ILE A 2 18.99 -59.61 -1.81
C ILE A 2 20.22 -58.71 -1.81
N THR A 3 20.46 -57.97 -2.90
CA THR A 3 21.51 -56.97 -2.97
C THR A 3 20.88 -55.62 -3.31
N THR A 4 21.05 -54.68 -2.39
CA THR A 4 20.84 -53.24 -2.56
C THR A 4 22.06 -52.62 -3.23
N PRO A 5 21.95 -51.37 -3.71
CA PRO A 5 23.00 -50.43 -3.36
C PRO A 5 22.48 -49.08 -2.85
N LEU A 6 23.18 -48.60 -1.82
CA LEU A 6 23.08 -47.26 -1.23
C LEU A 6 23.72 -46.19 -2.12
N SER A 7 22.97 -45.09 -2.27
CA SER A 7 23.35 -43.70 -1.96
C SER A 7 24.79 -43.24 -2.17
N ASN A 8 24.97 -42.35 -3.16
CA ASN A 8 25.82 -41.16 -3.06
C ASN A 8 25.34 -40.15 -4.10
N ARG A 9 24.51 -39.17 -3.70
CA ARG A 9 24.18 -38.00 -4.52
C ARG A 9 24.74 -36.76 -3.86
N ILE A 10 25.83 -36.27 -4.45
CA ILE A 10 26.38 -34.95 -4.22
C ILE A 10 25.36 -33.93 -4.75
N LEU A 11 24.91 -33.03 -3.87
CA LEU A 11 24.02 -31.92 -4.18
C LEU A 11 24.87 -30.80 -4.82
N LEU A 12 24.98 -30.79 -6.14
CA LEU A 12 25.48 -29.62 -6.89
C LEU A 12 24.29 -28.67 -7.13
N CYS A 13 24.12 -27.68 -6.26
CA CYS A 13 23.33 -26.49 -6.57
C CYS A 13 24.12 -25.66 -7.59
N CYS A 14 23.80 -25.82 -8.87
CA CYS A 14 24.20 -24.87 -9.90
C CYS A 14 23.33 -23.62 -9.76
N ILE A 15 23.86 -22.57 -9.13
CA ILE A 15 23.39 -21.20 -9.34
C ILE A 15 23.98 -20.74 -10.67
N GLY A 16 23.14 -20.62 -11.69
CA GLY A 16 23.51 -20.02 -12.97
C GLY A 16 23.82 -18.54 -12.78
N ALA A 17 25.09 -18.21 -12.57
CA ALA A 17 25.61 -16.88 -12.86
C ALA A 17 25.82 -16.79 -14.38
N VAL A 18 24.94 -16.07 -15.09
CA VAL A 18 25.22 -15.64 -16.46
C VAL A 18 26.31 -14.58 -16.38
N VAL A 19 27.56 -15.00 -16.52
CA VAL A 19 28.72 -14.12 -16.73
C VAL A 19 29.05 -14.17 -18.22
N VAL A 20 28.77 -13.09 -18.94
CA VAL A 20 29.32 -12.88 -20.28
C VAL A 20 30.78 -12.50 -20.10
N VAL A 21 31.68 -13.46 -20.34
CA VAL A 21 33.13 -13.22 -20.36
C VAL A 21 33.50 -12.69 -21.75
N SER A 22 33.63 -11.38 -21.88
CA SER A 22 34.35 -10.77 -23.01
C SER A 22 35.83 -10.71 -22.66
N ALA A 23 36.63 -11.60 -23.26
CA ALA A 23 38.07 -11.59 -23.10
C ALA A 23 38.69 -10.50 -23.99
N PHE A 24 39.21 -9.43 -23.38
CA PHE A 24 40.13 -8.49 -24.03
C PHE A 24 41.53 -8.68 -23.43
N PHE A 25 42.47 -9.14 -24.26
CA PHE A 25 43.89 -9.14 -23.94
C PHE A 25 44.45 -7.72 -24.16
N GLY A 26 44.92 -7.09 -23.07
CA GLY A 26 45.67 -5.84 -23.12
C GLY A 26 46.85 -5.92 -22.16
N HIS A 27 48.06 -6.07 -22.70
CA HIS A 27 49.31 -5.94 -21.96
C HIS A 27 49.50 -4.48 -21.51
N ASN A 28 49.80 -4.24 -20.23
CA ASN A 28 50.70 -3.14 -19.87
C ASN A 28 51.38 -3.32 -18.51
N ASN A 29 52.69 -3.06 -18.50
CA ASN A 29 53.59 -3.13 -17.36
C ASN A 29 53.53 -1.82 -16.54
N GLY A 30 53.48 -1.93 -15.22
CA GLY A 30 53.67 -0.78 -14.33
C GLY A 30 53.82 -1.20 -12.86
N ARG A 31 55.05 -1.17 -12.36
CA ARG A 31 55.39 -1.37 -10.93
C ARG A 31 54.89 -0.18 -10.11
N PHE A 32 54.16 -0.44 -9.03
CA PHE A 32 53.97 0.53 -7.94
C PHE A 32 54.10 -0.16 -6.57
N VAL A 33 54.78 0.53 -5.66
CA VAL A 33 55.18 0.11 -4.31
C VAL A 33 54.02 0.34 -3.32
N PRO A 34 53.75 -0.57 -2.35
CA PRO A 34 52.67 -0.34 -1.39
C PRO A 34 53.15 0.50 -0.17
N SER A 35 52.35 1.50 0.20
CA SER A 35 52.42 2.18 1.49
C SER A 35 51.35 1.59 2.41
N VAL A 36 51.77 1.17 3.61
CA VAL A 36 50.94 0.52 4.62
C VAL A 36 50.36 1.59 5.55
N HIS A 37 49.03 1.76 5.55
CA HIS A 37 48.33 2.45 6.63
C HIS A 37 47.38 1.46 7.32
N ALA A 38 47.69 1.17 8.58
CA ALA A 38 46.81 0.44 9.48
C ALA A 38 45.62 1.33 9.87
N PHE A 39 44.40 0.83 9.65
CA PHE A 39 43.19 1.43 10.22
C PHE A 39 42.56 0.45 11.20
N THR A 40 42.33 0.96 12.41
CA THR A 40 41.68 0.31 13.53
C THR A 40 40.18 0.17 13.28
N SER A 41 39.67 -1.05 13.47
CA SER A 41 38.25 -1.39 13.37
C SER A 41 37.49 -0.88 14.59
N PHE A 42 36.58 0.07 14.40
CA PHE A 42 35.52 0.39 15.35
C PHE A 42 34.32 -0.55 15.13
N HIS A 43 34.10 -1.48 16.07
CA HIS A 43 32.83 -2.20 16.20
C HIS A 43 31.85 -1.32 16.98
N SER A 44 30.80 -0.83 16.33
CA SER A 44 29.64 -0.26 17.02
C SER A 44 28.50 -1.29 16.98
N HIS A 45 28.31 -1.97 18.10
CA HIS A 45 27.09 -2.72 18.37
C HIS A 45 25.97 -1.70 18.62
N ARG A 46 25.11 -1.47 17.63
CA ARG A 46 23.86 -0.72 17.83
C ARG A 46 22.79 -1.73 18.22
N GLN A 47 22.49 -1.83 19.51
CA GLN A 47 21.30 -2.52 19.99
C GLN A 47 20.08 -1.74 19.51
N ILE A 48 19.29 -2.35 18.63
CA ILE A 48 17.97 -1.84 18.26
C ILE A 48 17.02 -2.36 19.34
N SER A 49 16.69 -1.49 20.30
CA SER A 49 15.60 -1.74 21.25
C SER A 49 14.28 -1.59 20.51
N SER A 50 13.62 -2.71 20.23
CA SER A 50 12.25 -2.75 19.75
C SER A 50 11.29 -2.32 20.86
N THR A 51 10.91 -1.04 20.90
CA THR A 51 9.76 -0.60 21.68
C THR A 51 8.50 -1.03 20.94
N SER A 52 7.89 -2.13 21.40
CA SER A 52 6.52 -2.49 21.06
C SER A 52 5.58 -1.49 21.73
N SER A 53 5.28 -0.38 21.04
CA SER A 53 4.18 0.50 21.41
C SER A 53 2.87 -0.19 20.99
N SER A 54 2.25 -0.88 21.93
CA SER A 54 0.82 -1.21 21.83
C SER A 54 0.05 0.11 21.83
N PHE A 55 -0.43 0.54 20.66
CA PHE A 55 -1.40 1.62 20.57
C PHE A 55 -2.72 1.12 21.20
N SER A 56 -2.96 1.48 22.46
CA SER A 56 -4.33 1.49 22.97
C SER A 56 -5.01 2.73 22.39
N LEU A 57 -6.07 2.51 21.60
CA LEU A 57 -7.02 3.55 21.27
C LEU A 57 -7.77 3.91 22.55
N GLN A 58 -7.19 4.77 23.38
CA GLN A 58 -7.96 5.49 24.39
C GLN A 58 -8.69 6.60 23.65
N SER A 59 -9.99 6.40 23.43
CA SER A 59 -10.91 7.45 23.02
C SER A 59 -10.91 8.54 24.10
N THR A 60 -10.10 9.59 23.90
CA THR A 60 -10.12 10.78 24.74
C THR A 60 -11.30 11.64 24.33
N SER A 61 -12.44 11.44 24.96
CA SER A 61 -13.53 12.43 24.95
C SER A 61 -13.16 13.56 25.91
N SER A 62 -12.40 14.54 25.43
CA SER A 62 -12.19 15.80 26.15
C SER A 62 -13.43 16.68 25.97
N PHE A 63 -14.34 16.62 26.94
CA PHE A 63 -15.43 17.58 27.07
C PHE A 63 -14.85 18.94 27.49
N PHE A 64 -15.11 19.96 26.67
CA PHE A 64 -14.99 21.35 27.10
C PHE A 64 -16.20 21.68 27.98
N ASP A 65 -15.91 22.01 29.23
CA ASP A 65 -16.85 22.58 30.19
C ASP A 65 -16.96 24.08 29.88
N ASP A 66 -18.04 24.48 29.21
CA ASP A 66 -18.35 25.89 28.97
C ASP A 66 -19.67 26.28 29.64
N GLY A 67 -19.53 27.10 30.69
CA GLY A 67 -20.33 28.29 30.91
C GLY A 67 -21.86 28.18 30.86
N SER A 68 -22.44 27.74 31.98
CA SER A 68 -23.77 28.05 32.51
C SER A 68 -24.61 29.13 31.79
N THR A 69 -25.74 28.72 31.20
CA THR A 69 -26.97 29.54 31.16
C THR A 69 -28.13 28.70 31.71
N ASN A 70 -28.65 29.11 32.86
CA ASN A 70 -29.79 28.48 33.53
C ASN A 70 -31.08 28.77 32.74
N PHE A 71 -31.59 27.76 32.04
CA PHE A 71 -33.00 27.67 31.69
C PHE A 71 -33.56 26.38 32.30
N ASP A 72 -34.48 26.55 33.24
CA ASP A 72 -35.19 25.47 33.92
C ASP A 72 -36.16 24.80 32.94
N ASP A 73 -35.72 23.71 32.29
CA ASP A 73 -36.58 22.85 31.48
C ASP A 73 -36.62 21.43 32.05
N HIS A 74 -37.50 21.25 33.04
CA HIS A 74 -37.78 19.96 33.68
C HIS A 74 -38.76 19.15 32.81
N ASN A 75 -38.27 18.34 31.85
CA ASN A 75 -38.92 17.06 31.45
C ASN A 75 -38.24 16.19 30.35
N SER A 76 -36.98 16.40 29.98
CA SER A 76 -36.33 15.67 28.86
C SER A 76 -35.31 14.58 29.26
N LEU A 77 -35.20 14.24 30.55
CA LEU A 77 -34.17 13.33 31.05
C LEU A 77 -34.64 11.88 31.10
N ASP A 78 -34.49 11.09 30.02
CA ASP A 78 -34.13 9.65 30.16
C ASP A 78 -33.75 8.88 28.87
N HIS A 79 -33.93 9.43 27.67
CA HIS A 79 -33.74 8.61 26.46
C HIS A 79 -32.27 8.45 26.00
N SER A 80 -31.36 9.36 26.38
CA SER A 80 -29.95 9.28 25.99
C SER A 80 -29.15 8.26 26.81
N SER A 81 -29.53 7.99 28.06
CA SER A 81 -28.83 7.02 28.93
C SER A 81 -29.03 5.56 28.53
N ARG A 82 -30.17 5.22 27.91
CA ARG A 82 -30.51 3.83 27.56
C ARG A 82 -29.70 3.25 26.39
N ARG A 83 -29.33 4.05 25.39
CA ARG A 83 -28.52 3.58 24.25
C ARG A 83 -27.04 3.37 24.60
N ARG A 84 -26.49 4.13 25.56
CA ARG A 84 -25.07 3.98 25.94
C ARG A 84 -24.78 2.62 26.57
N THR A 85 -25.73 2.04 27.30
CA THR A 85 -25.54 0.74 27.94
C THR A 85 -25.52 -0.44 26.97
N GLU A 86 -26.11 -0.32 25.77
CA GLU A 86 -26.20 -1.43 24.80
C GLU A 86 -24.87 -1.73 24.09
N PHE A 87 -23.93 -0.79 24.06
CA PHE A 87 -22.63 -0.95 23.38
C PHE A 87 -21.43 -1.03 24.33
N THR A 88 -21.58 -0.68 25.61
CA THR A 88 -20.50 -0.75 26.61
C THR A 88 -20.18 -2.15 27.10
N ASP A 89 -21.05 -3.14 26.84
CA ASP A 89 -20.90 -4.52 27.31
C ASP A 89 -20.81 -5.54 26.17
N LEU A 90 -20.33 -5.10 25.00
CA LEU A 90 -19.80 -6.01 23.99
C LEU A 90 -18.45 -6.52 24.52
N GLY A 91 -18.50 -7.50 25.43
CA GLY A 91 -17.32 -8.15 25.99
C GLY A 91 -16.33 -8.50 24.89
N SER A 92 -15.03 -8.47 25.19
CA SER A 92 -13.98 -8.73 24.21
C SER A 92 -14.28 -10.01 23.46
N VAL A 93 -14.71 -9.90 22.20
CA VAL A 93 -15.03 -11.05 21.37
C VAL A 93 -13.75 -11.86 21.26
N GLU A 94 -13.79 -13.11 21.71
CA GLU A 94 -12.64 -14.01 21.64
C GLU A 94 -12.14 -14.07 20.20
N GLU A 95 -10.88 -13.71 20.00
CA GLU A 95 -10.32 -13.65 18.65
C GLU A 95 -10.33 -15.04 18.02
N SER A 96 -10.87 -15.15 16.81
CA SER A 96 -10.86 -16.42 16.09
C SER A 96 -9.43 -16.93 15.89
N LEU A 97 -9.25 -18.26 15.93
CA LEU A 97 -7.94 -18.89 15.66
C LEU A 97 -7.35 -18.47 14.31
N GLU A 98 -8.19 -18.17 13.33
CA GLU A 98 -7.78 -17.67 12.03
C GLU A 98 -7.21 -16.24 12.11
N ARG A 99 -7.87 -15.35 12.85
CA ARG A 99 -7.37 -13.98 13.10
C ARG A 99 -6.03 -14.02 13.84
N GLN A 100 -5.90 -14.86 14.86
CA GLN A 100 -4.64 -15.04 15.59
C GLN A 100 -3.51 -15.53 14.69
N ARG A 101 -3.78 -16.51 13.81
CA ARG A 101 -2.79 -17.01 12.83
C ARG A 101 -2.36 -15.91 11.86
N ARG A 102 -3.31 -15.08 11.40
CA ARG A 102 -3.01 -13.94 10.52
C ARG A 102 -2.10 -12.93 11.22
N ILE A 103 -2.44 -12.53 12.45
CA ILE A 103 -1.62 -11.60 13.26
C ILE A 103 -0.21 -12.14 13.46
N GLN A 104 -0.06 -13.42 13.85
CA GLN A 104 1.26 -14.04 13.99
C GLN A 104 2.04 -14.09 12.68
N GLN A 105 1.35 -14.28 11.55
CA GLN A 105 2.00 -14.29 10.24
C GLN A 105 2.48 -12.89 9.83
N GLU A 106 1.66 -11.86 10.07
CA GLU A 106 2.00 -10.45 9.87
C GLU A 106 3.19 -10.04 10.72
N GLU A 107 3.22 -10.47 11.99
CA GLU A 107 4.35 -10.21 12.89
C GLU A 107 5.64 -10.87 12.39
N ARG A 108 5.59 -12.14 11.99
CA ARG A 108 6.75 -12.84 11.41
C ARG A 108 7.25 -12.15 10.14
N ASN A 109 6.33 -11.70 9.30
CA ASN A 109 6.69 -10.97 8.08
C ASN A 109 7.32 -9.62 8.42
N GLY A 110 6.78 -8.88 9.39
CA GLY A 110 7.32 -7.61 9.86
C GLY A 110 8.67 -7.71 10.58
N GLN A 111 9.02 -8.89 11.11
CA GLN A 111 10.37 -9.17 11.63
C GLN A 111 11.36 -9.54 10.51
N ARG A 112 10.86 -10.14 9.42
CA ARG A 112 11.68 -10.62 8.30
C ARG A 112 12.04 -9.49 7.33
N PHE A 113 11.10 -8.61 7.04
CA PHE A 113 11.24 -7.54 6.05
C PHE A 113 11.36 -6.18 6.72
N VAL A 114 12.12 -5.29 6.10
CA VAL A 114 12.21 -3.90 6.56
C VAL A 114 10.86 -3.20 6.36
N LYS A 115 10.43 -2.46 7.37
CA LYS A 115 9.20 -1.68 7.32
C LYS A 115 9.29 -0.60 6.25
N TYR A 116 8.15 -0.30 5.64
CA TYR A 116 8.03 0.82 4.72
C TYR A 116 8.38 2.16 5.40
N GLY A 117 8.88 3.11 4.61
CA GLY A 117 9.33 4.43 5.06
C GLY A 117 10.84 4.60 4.98
N ASP A 118 11.41 5.42 5.86
CA ASP A 118 12.82 5.81 5.81
C ASP A 118 13.79 4.65 6.00
N ASP A 119 13.40 3.62 6.75
CA ASP A 119 14.22 2.42 6.94
C ASP A 119 14.41 1.66 5.60
N LEU A 120 13.34 1.50 4.82
CA LEU A 120 13.41 0.87 3.50
C LEU A 120 14.26 1.71 2.53
N TRP A 121 14.11 3.04 2.56
CA TRP A 121 14.93 3.93 1.74
C TRP A 121 16.41 3.89 2.13
N ALA A 122 16.71 3.84 3.43
CA ALA A 122 18.06 3.69 3.93
C ALA A 122 18.67 2.35 3.49
N LEU A 123 17.91 1.26 3.56
CA LEU A 123 18.30 -0.07 3.08
C LEU A 123 18.69 -0.03 1.59
N ARG A 124 17.83 0.55 0.74
CA ARG A 124 18.05 0.67 -0.71
C ARG A 124 19.25 1.54 -1.05
N ASN A 125 19.41 2.67 -0.36
CA ASN A 125 20.59 3.52 -0.49
C ASN A 125 21.88 2.77 -0.10
N PHE A 126 21.80 1.91 0.92
CA PHE A 126 22.92 1.07 1.31
C PHE A 126 23.24 -0.01 0.28
N MET A 127 22.22 -0.64 -0.32
CA MET A 127 22.39 -1.56 -1.45
C MET A 127 23.10 -0.91 -2.64
N THR A 128 22.70 0.32 -3.01
CA THR A 128 23.35 1.09 -4.07
C THR A 128 24.82 1.37 -3.75
N LYS A 129 25.14 1.74 -2.51
CA LYS A 129 26.52 1.95 -2.06
C LYS A 129 27.34 0.65 -2.12
N LEU A 130 26.78 -0.47 -1.69
CA LEU A 130 27.45 -1.77 -1.79
C LEU A 130 27.66 -2.21 -3.24
N SER A 131 26.69 -1.94 -4.12
CA SER A 131 26.79 -2.23 -5.55
C SER A 131 27.94 -1.46 -6.21
N HIS A 132 28.08 -0.16 -5.89
CA HIS A 132 29.23 0.62 -6.37
C HIS A 132 30.57 0.09 -5.82
N LYS A 133 30.63 -0.28 -4.54
CA LYS A 133 31.84 -0.88 -3.95
C LYS A 133 32.18 -2.22 -4.60
N LEU A 134 31.17 -3.03 -4.95
CA LEU A 134 31.36 -4.29 -5.64
C LEU A 134 32.01 -4.07 -7.01
N LEU A 135 31.51 -3.10 -7.78
CA LEU A 135 32.10 -2.76 -9.08
C LEU A 135 33.56 -2.30 -8.94
N GLN A 136 33.87 -1.47 -7.94
CA GLN A 136 35.24 -1.05 -7.66
C GLN A 136 36.14 -2.22 -7.25
N ALA A 137 35.66 -3.15 -6.42
CA ALA A 137 36.41 -4.34 -6.03
C ALA A 137 36.72 -5.24 -7.23
N ILE A 138 35.75 -5.42 -8.13
CA ILE A 138 35.93 -6.17 -9.38
C ILE A 138 36.99 -5.48 -10.28
N GLN A 139 36.88 -4.16 -10.48
CA GLN A 139 37.82 -3.39 -11.31
C GLN A 139 39.25 -3.44 -10.77
N ASN A 140 39.42 -3.43 -9.45
CA ASN A 140 40.72 -3.47 -8.78
C ASN A 140 41.25 -4.90 -8.55
N GLY A 141 40.51 -5.94 -8.94
CA GLY A 141 40.91 -7.34 -8.74
C GLY A 141 40.93 -7.80 -7.26
N MET A 142 40.20 -7.11 -6.38
CA MET A 142 40.15 -7.40 -4.94
C MET A 142 39.14 -8.53 -4.64
N ARG A 143 39.55 -9.79 -4.86
CA ARG A 143 38.64 -10.96 -4.79
C ARG A 143 38.02 -11.20 -3.42
N ASP A 144 38.75 -10.97 -2.33
CA ASP A 144 38.24 -11.19 -0.98
C ASP A 144 37.15 -10.17 -0.62
N ASP A 145 37.36 -8.90 -0.98
CA ASP A 145 36.36 -7.85 -0.82
C ASP A 145 35.14 -8.09 -1.69
N GLU A 146 35.34 -8.50 -2.94
CA GLU A 146 34.24 -8.87 -3.84
C GLU A 146 33.35 -9.93 -3.20
N LYS A 147 33.93 -11.03 -2.70
CA LYS A 147 33.18 -12.12 -2.06
C LYS A 147 32.42 -11.62 -0.82
N LYS A 148 33.06 -10.80 0.00
CA LYS A 148 32.44 -10.22 1.21
C LYS A 148 31.27 -9.30 0.86
N ILE A 149 31.43 -8.43 -0.14
CA ILE A 149 30.39 -7.50 -0.57
C ILE A 149 29.21 -8.27 -1.19
N ARG A 150 29.45 -9.32 -1.98
CA ARG A 150 28.39 -10.18 -2.53
C ARG A 150 27.60 -10.91 -1.46
N GLU A 151 28.25 -11.35 -0.39
CA GLU A 151 27.55 -11.95 0.76
C GLU A 151 26.69 -10.90 1.47
N GLN A 152 27.22 -9.70 1.71
CA GLN A 152 26.46 -8.62 2.33
C GLN A 152 25.24 -8.19 1.50
N LEU A 153 25.41 -8.03 0.17
CA LEU A 153 24.30 -7.73 -0.73
C LEU A 153 23.19 -8.79 -0.64
N ARG A 154 23.54 -10.08 -0.68
CA ARG A 154 22.56 -11.17 -0.54
C ARG A 154 21.78 -11.11 0.78
N GLN A 155 22.42 -10.73 1.88
CA GLN A 155 21.75 -10.62 3.18
C GLN A 155 20.77 -9.44 3.22
N ILE A 156 21.15 -8.31 2.64
CA ILE A 156 20.35 -7.08 2.63
C ILE A 156 19.19 -7.19 1.65
N GLU A 157 19.43 -7.77 0.47
CA GLU A 157 18.41 -8.07 -0.53
C GLU A 157 17.29 -8.95 0.01
N GLN A 158 17.59 -9.88 0.93
CA GLN A 158 16.58 -10.72 1.58
C GLN A 158 15.66 -9.96 2.55
N GLN A 159 16.03 -8.73 2.93
CA GLN A 159 15.24 -7.87 3.82
C GLN A 159 14.37 -6.86 3.07
N ASP A 160 14.65 -6.60 1.77
CA ASP A 160 13.81 -5.72 0.94
C ASP A 160 12.60 -6.52 0.41
N PRO A 161 11.37 -6.21 0.85
CA PRO A 161 10.19 -6.95 0.45
C PRO A 161 9.91 -6.86 -1.07
N GLU A 162 10.25 -5.76 -1.74
CA GLU A 162 10.02 -5.61 -3.19
C GLU A 162 10.98 -6.50 -3.98
N PHE A 163 12.25 -6.52 -3.57
CA PHE A 163 13.26 -7.36 -4.20
C PHE A 163 12.93 -8.85 -4.03
N VAL A 164 12.55 -9.26 -2.81
CA VAL A 164 12.16 -10.64 -2.51
C VAL A 164 10.92 -11.01 -3.30
N TYR A 165 9.89 -10.15 -3.31
CA TYR A 165 8.66 -10.42 -4.06
C TYR A 165 8.95 -10.71 -5.53
N LYS A 166 9.69 -9.83 -6.18
CA LYS A 166 10.10 -9.97 -7.58
C LYS A 166 10.87 -11.24 -7.85
N THR A 167 11.92 -11.50 -7.07
CA THR A 167 12.79 -12.67 -7.25
C THR A 167 12.00 -13.96 -7.07
N GLU A 168 11.16 -14.03 -6.04
CA GLU A 168 10.34 -15.21 -5.75
C GLU A 168 9.24 -15.43 -6.81
N MET A 169 8.69 -14.37 -7.41
CA MET A 169 7.76 -14.48 -8.54
C MET A 169 8.43 -15.02 -9.81
N GLU A 170 9.66 -14.62 -10.10
CA GLU A 170 10.45 -15.18 -11.21
C GLU A 170 10.76 -16.67 -10.99
N GLN A 171 11.20 -17.02 -9.77
CA GLN A 171 11.48 -18.41 -9.40
C GLN A 171 10.22 -19.29 -9.40
N LEU A 172 9.09 -18.75 -8.97
CA LEU A 172 7.78 -19.39 -9.08
C LEU A 172 7.45 -19.74 -10.53
N LYS A 173 7.64 -18.80 -11.45
CA LYS A 173 7.39 -19.00 -12.88
C LYS A 173 8.28 -20.11 -13.45
N LEU A 174 9.59 -20.07 -13.15
CA LEU A 174 10.55 -21.08 -13.59
C LEU A 174 10.20 -22.47 -13.02
N ALA A 175 9.93 -22.57 -11.73
CA ALA A 175 9.55 -23.83 -11.09
C ALA A 175 8.26 -24.43 -11.69
N LYS A 176 7.26 -23.60 -12.00
CA LYS A 176 6.04 -24.05 -12.70
C LYS A 176 6.33 -24.56 -14.11
N MET A 177 7.17 -23.86 -14.88
CA MET A 177 7.56 -24.28 -16.23
C MET A 177 8.32 -25.60 -16.24
N GLU A 178 9.11 -25.87 -15.19
CA GLU A 178 9.87 -27.11 -15.02
C GLU A 178 9.08 -28.25 -14.34
N GLY A 179 7.81 -28.02 -13.96
CA GLY A 179 6.99 -29.01 -13.26
C GLY A 179 7.43 -29.29 -11.81
N ARG A 180 8.19 -28.39 -11.18
CA ARG A 180 8.63 -28.50 -9.78
C ARG A 180 7.60 -27.93 -8.80
N ASP A 181 6.49 -28.61 -8.63
CA ASP A 181 5.33 -28.13 -7.85
C ASP A 181 5.63 -27.81 -6.38
N PHE A 182 6.56 -28.53 -5.76
CA PHE A 182 6.96 -28.24 -4.37
C PHE A 182 7.67 -26.89 -4.27
N ASP A 183 8.62 -26.64 -5.16
CA ASP A 183 9.36 -25.38 -5.20
C ASP A 183 8.46 -24.23 -5.61
N ALA A 184 7.55 -24.45 -6.58
CA ALA A 184 6.55 -23.46 -6.95
C ALA A 184 5.70 -23.04 -5.73
N ARG A 185 5.22 -23.98 -4.91
CA ARG A 185 4.48 -23.63 -3.68
C ARG A 185 5.32 -22.85 -2.67
N LYS A 186 6.60 -23.19 -2.52
CA LYS A 186 7.53 -22.48 -1.65
C LYS A 186 7.76 -21.04 -2.12
N HIS A 187 8.08 -20.85 -3.39
CA HIS A 187 8.30 -19.54 -4.01
C HIS A 187 7.03 -18.68 -3.95
N SER A 188 5.87 -19.28 -4.21
CA SER A 188 4.58 -18.60 -4.06
C SER A 188 4.36 -18.08 -2.64
N ARG A 189 4.58 -18.91 -1.61
CA ARG A 189 4.43 -18.50 -0.21
C ARG A 189 5.37 -17.35 0.15
N ASN A 190 6.63 -17.42 -0.27
CA ASN A 190 7.61 -16.38 -0.01
C ASN A 190 7.26 -15.07 -0.72
N ALA A 191 6.83 -15.14 -1.98
CA ALA A 191 6.38 -13.99 -2.76
C ALA A 191 5.21 -13.29 -2.05
N TYR A 192 4.16 -14.03 -1.69
CA TYR A 192 3.00 -13.42 -1.02
C TYR A 192 3.32 -12.89 0.39
N ALA A 193 4.24 -13.50 1.13
CA ALA A 193 4.71 -12.97 2.40
C ALA A 193 5.44 -11.63 2.24
N ALA A 194 6.24 -11.48 1.19
CA ALA A 194 6.89 -10.22 0.87
C ALA A 194 5.89 -9.17 0.37
N ARG A 195 4.95 -9.58 -0.50
CA ARG A 195 3.86 -8.74 -1.03
C ARG A 195 3.02 -8.12 0.08
N SER A 196 2.72 -8.85 1.16
CA SER A 196 1.94 -8.32 2.29
C SER A 196 2.62 -7.19 3.07
N CYS A 197 3.94 -7.03 2.93
CA CYS A 197 4.70 -5.97 3.58
C CYS A 197 4.86 -4.71 2.71
N LEU A 198 4.34 -4.75 1.47
CA LEU A 198 4.42 -3.64 0.53
C LEU A 198 3.13 -2.80 0.62
N PRO A 199 3.21 -1.50 0.93
CA PRO A 199 2.03 -0.69 1.20
C PRO A 199 1.11 -0.54 -0.02
N GLN A 200 1.66 -0.55 -1.24
CA GLN A 200 0.87 -0.48 -2.47
C GLN A 200 -0.06 -1.69 -2.68
N PHE A 201 0.16 -2.80 -1.96
CA PHE A 201 -0.71 -3.98 -1.99
C PHE A 201 -1.65 -4.07 -0.78
N ASN A 202 -1.59 -3.09 0.13
CA ASN A 202 -2.39 -3.02 1.35
C ASN A 202 -3.51 -1.98 1.26
N LEU A 203 -3.83 -1.51 0.04
CA LEU A 203 -4.90 -0.54 -0.20
C LEU A 203 -6.30 -1.15 -0.39
N GLU A 204 -6.51 -2.45 -0.19
CA GLU A 204 -7.82 -3.09 -0.44
C GLU A 204 -8.94 -2.48 0.44
N GLY A 205 -10.13 -2.32 -0.10
CA GLY A 205 -11.34 -1.91 0.62
C GLY A 205 -11.86 -0.51 0.27
N LEU A 206 -12.66 0.06 1.17
CA LEU A 206 -13.34 1.34 0.96
C LEU A 206 -12.42 2.55 1.25
N TRP A 207 -12.56 3.58 0.43
CA TRP A 207 -11.84 4.85 0.53
C TRP A 207 -12.72 6.00 0.10
N VAL A 208 -12.51 7.19 0.67
CA VAL A 208 -13.23 8.41 0.31
C VAL A 208 -12.25 9.49 -0.13
N GLY A 209 -12.58 10.18 -1.24
CA GLY A 209 -11.80 11.30 -1.76
C GLY A 209 -12.69 12.39 -2.35
N LYS A 210 -12.19 13.62 -2.41
CA LYS A 210 -12.93 14.80 -2.92
C LYS A 210 -12.70 14.99 -4.42
N TYR A 211 -13.72 14.78 -5.24
CA TYR A 211 -13.71 14.92 -6.69
C TYR A 211 -14.09 16.34 -7.14
N GLY A 212 -13.34 17.34 -6.68
CA GLY A 212 -13.56 18.74 -7.06
C GLY A 212 -14.98 19.23 -6.73
N HIS A 213 -15.71 19.71 -7.75
CA HIS A 213 -17.07 20.22 -7.57
C HIS A 213 -18.14 19.12 -7.39
N HIS A 214 -17.79 17.86 -7.60
CA HIS A 214 -18.70 16.73 -7.36
C HIS A 214 -18.82 16.39 -5.88
N GLY A 215 -17.95 16.93 -5.03
CA GLY A 215 -17.93 16.64 -3.61
C GLY A 215 -17.15 15.38 -3.29
N TYR A 216 -17.54 14.68 -2.22
CA TYR A 216 -16.88 13.46 -1.78
C TYR A 216 -17.46 12.25 -2.49
N GLU A 217 -16.59 11.41 -3.00
CA GLU A 217 -16.95 10.13 -3.59
C GLU A 217 -16.21 8.99 -2.89
N MET A 218 -16.90 7.88 -2.72
CA MET A 218 -16.35 6.64 -2.20
C MET A 218 -15.96 5.72 -3.33
N ILE A 219 -14.82 5.05 -3.15
CA ILE A 219 -14.32 4.03 -4.05
C ILE A 219 -14.05 2.74 -3.29
N ASN A 220 -14.10 1.61 -4.00
CA ASN A 220 -13.65 0.31 -3.52
C ASN A 220 -12.41 -0.10 -4.31
N VAL A 221 -11.29 -0.27 -3.61
CA VAL A 221 -10.03 -0.70 -4.19
C VAL A 221 -9.91 -2.22 -4.05
N THR A 222 -9.57 -2.90 -5.14
CA THR A 222 -9.31 -4.34 -5.18
C THR A 222 -8.12 -4.65 -6.08
N TYR A 223 -7.71 -5.93 -6.16
CA TYR A 223 -6.55 -6.38 -6.93
C TYR A 223 -6.90 -7.54 -7.86
N HIS A 224 -6.41 -7.44 -9.09
CA HIS A 224 -6.34 -8.55 -10.04
C HIS A 224 -4.87 -8.91 -10.28
N GLY A 225 -4.32 -9.74 -9.41
CA GLY A 225 -2.87 -9.99 -9.36
C GLY A 225 -2.13 -8.73 -8.91
N ASP A 226 -1.35 -8.14 -9.81
CA ASP A 226 -0.58 -6.92 -9.57
C ASP A 226 -1.26 -5.66 -10.14
N LEU A 227 -2.45 -5.80 -10.71
CA LEU A 227 -3.27 -4.69 -11.14
C LEU A 227 -4.18 -4.24 -9.99
N LEU A 228 -3.97 -3.04 -9.48
CA LEU A 228 -4.91 -2.38 -8.57
C LEU A 228 -6.04 -1.76 -9.39
N VAL A 229 -7.29 -1.98 -8.98
CA VAL A 229 -8.48 -1.41 -9.64
C VAL A 229 -9.37 -0.75 -8.59
N ALA A 230 -9.73 0.51 -8.84
CA ALA A 230 -10.62 1.30 -7.99
C ALA A 230 -11.98 1.52 -8.66
N TYR A 231 -13.03 0.98 -8.06
CA TYR A 231 -14.40 1.12 -8.54
C TYR A 231 -15.14 2.24 -7.79
N LYS A 232 -15.91 3.06 -8.49
CA LYS A 232 -16.83 4.05 -7.89
C LYS A 232 -17.93 3.33 -7.10
N VAL A 233 -17.92 3.50 -5.78
CA VAL A 233 -18.98 2.99 -4.88
C VAL A 233 -20.10 4.00 -4.79
N THR A 234 -19.75 5.27 -4.61
CA THR A 234 -20.59 6.40 -5.03
C THR A 234 -20.01 6.91 -6.34
N GLY A 235 -20.87 7.47 -7.20
CA GLY A 235 -20.43 8.00 -8.47
C GLY A 235 -21.20 9.24 -8.84
N ASP A 236 -20.66 9.93 -9.83
CA ASP A 236 -21.15 11.21 -10.28
C ASP A 236 -21.71 11.11 -11.70
N LYS A 237 -22.16 12.23 -12.25
CA LYS A 237 -22.71 12.29 -13.62
C LYS A 237 -21.66 12.00 -14.70
N ASN A 238 -20.36 12.12 -14.39
CA ASN A 238 -19.28 11.91 -15.33
C ASN A 238 -18.79 10.47 -15.24
N VAL A 239 -18.36 9.99 -14.07
CA VAL A 239 -17.99 8.58 -13.83
C VAL A 239 -18.97 7.97 -12.82
N PRO A 240 -19.98 7.21 -13.30
CA PRO A 240 -21.06 6.74 -12.47
C PRO A 240 -20.63 5.59 -11.56
N ARG A 241 -21.50 5.30 -10.59
CA ARG A 241 -21.32 4.18 -9.67
C ARG A 241 -21.18 2.86 -10.43
N GLY A 242 -20.24 2.03 -9.98
CA GLY A 242 -19.90 0.74 -10.58
C GLY A 242 -18.78 0.81 -11.61
N GLU A 243 -18.48 1.98 -12.16
CA GLU A 243 -17.40 2.16 -13.13
C GLU A 243 -16.03 2.28 -12.44
N ILE A 244 -14.97 2.01 -13.21
CA ILE A 244 -13.60 2.07 -12.71
C ILE A 244 -13.11 3.52 -12.75
N THR A 245 -12.85 4.13 -11.60
CA THR A 245 -12.28 5.49 -11.56
C THR A 245 -10.81 5.52 -11.98
N PHE A 246 -10.03 4.51 -11.58
CA PHE A 246 -8.64 4.36 -12.00
C PHE A 246 -8.13 2.93 -11.80
N GLN A 247 -7.05 2.59 -12.51
CA GLN A 247 -6.30 1.34 -12.37
C GLN A 247 -4.80 1.60 -12.38
N VAL A 248 -4.02 0.75 -11.71
CA VAL A 248 -2.57 0.95 -11.51
C VAL A 248 -1.85 -0.37 -11.67
N ASP A 249 -0.85 -0.42 -12.55
CA ASP A 249 0.02 -1.58 -12.69
C ASP A 249 1.12 -1.51 -11.62
N LEU A 250 1.06 -2.43 -10.66
CA LEU A 250 2.01 -2.57 -9.56
C LEU A 250 3.05 -3.67 -9.83
N SER A 251 3.08 -4.22 -11.05
CA SER A 251 4.04 -5.26 -11.42
C SER A 251 5.46 -4.77 -11.15
N PRO A 252 6.32 -5.58 -10.51
CA PRO A 252 7.69 -5.17 -10.21
C PRO A 252 8.44 -4.89 -11.51
N VAL A 253 8.88 -3.64 -11.69
CA VAL A 253 9.55 -3.22 -12.92
C VAL A 253 10.86 -4.00 -13.06
N PRO A 254 11.14 -4.64 -14.21
CA PRO A 254 12.39 -5.36 -14.41
C PRO A 254 13.58 -4.44 -14.13
N PRO A 255 14.64 -4.93 -13.47
CA PRO A 255 15.77 -4.09 -13.15
C PRO A 255 16.38 -3.67 -14.49
N ARG A 256 16.58 -2.36 -14.70
CA ARG A 256 17.36 -1.93 -15.86
C ARG A 256 18.72 -2.59 -15.73
N ILE A 257 19.08 -3.44 -16.68
CA ILE A 257 20.47 -3.84 -16.82
C ILE A 257 21.18 -2.58 -17.29
N VAL A 258 21.69 -1.80 -16.32
CA VAL A 258 22.52 -0.61 -16.55
C VAL A 258 23.85 -1.11 -17.12
N GLY A 259 23.83 -1.44 -18.39
CA GLY A 259 24.94 -2.05 -19.09
C GLY A 259 24.75 -1.86 -20.57
N SER A 260 24.75 -0.61 -21.03
CA SER A 260 25.21 -0.15 -22.36
C SER A 260 24.86 1.33 -22.60
N SER A 261 25.13 2.21 -21.63
CA SER A 261 25.22 3.66 -21.89
C SER A 261 26.57 4.04 -22.51
N GLY A 262 27.35 3.06 -22.98
CA GLY A 262 28.61 3.25 -23.68
C GLY A 262 28.34 3.48 -25.15
N GLY A 263 28.67 4.69 -25.62
CA GLY A 263 28.44 5.18 -26.97
C GLY A 263 28.73 4.17 -28.07
N GLY A 264 27.72 3.97 -28.92
CA GLY A 264 27.79 3.22 -30.16
C GLY A 264 26.64 3.68 -31.03
N ASP A 265 26.91 4.68 -31.86
CA ASP A 265 26.00 5.24 -32.84
C ASP A 265 25.30 4.16 -33.68
N THR A 266 24.06 4.46 -34.06
CA THR A 266 23.41 3.97 -35.29
C THR A 266 23.24 2.46 -35.44
N LEU A 267 22.10 1.93 -35.00
CA LEU A 267 21.01 1.58 -35.92
C LEU A 267 19.76 1.24 -35.11
N SER A 268 18.78 2.15 -35.21
CA SER A 268 17.39 1.98 -34.84
C SER A 268 16.79 0.75 -35.52
N SER A 269 16.88 -0.42 -34.88
CA SER A 269 16.03 -1.54 -35.23
C SER A 269 14.65 -1.27 -34.65
N SER A 270 13.78 -0.75 -35.52
CA SER A 270 12.37 -0.41 -35.31
C SER A 270 11.47 -1.63 -35.01
N PHE A 271 11.90 -2.54 -34.13
CA PHE A 271 11.06 -3.62 -33.64
C PHE A 271 10.11 -3.10 -32.56
N SER A 272 9.02 -2.52 -33.05
CA SER A 272 7.66 -2.48 -32.49
C SER A 272 7.46 -2.94 -31.04
N GLY A 273 7.19 -1.96 -30.16
CA GLY A 273 5.92 -1.93 -29.44
C GLY A 273 5.91 -2.31 -27.96
N SER A 274 7.01 -2.82 -27.38
CA SER A 274 7.10 -2.95 -25.93
C SER A 274 7.88 -1.76 -25.37
N SER A 275 7.19 -0.64 -25.15
CA SER A 275 7.73 0.46 -24.37
C SER A 275 8.04 -0.09 -22.98
N THR A 276 9.31 -0.37 -22.70
CA THR A 276 9.76 -0.74 -21.35
C THR A 276 9.43 0.44 -20.46
N VAL A 277 8.33 0.31 -19.72
CA VAL A 277 7.76 1.40 -18.94
C VAL A 277 8.75 1.72 -17.83
N GLU A 278 9.42 2.86 -17.96
CA GLU A 278 10.35 3.31 -16.93
C GLU A 278 9.59 3.54 -15.60
N PRO A 279 10.12 3.08 -14.44
CA PRO A 279 9.49 3.32 -13.16
C PRO A 279 9.52 4.82 -12.86
N LEU A 280 8.47 5.34 -12.24
CA LEU A 280 8.43 6.74 -11.82
C LEU A 280 9.39 6.94 -10.64
N GLN A 281 10.11 8.07 -10.65
CA GLN A 281 10.94 8.44 -9.51
C GLN A 281 10.04 8.80 -8.31
N PRO A 282 10.39 8.36 -7.09
CA PRO A 282 9.71 8.78 -5.86
C PRO A 282 9.69 10.31 -5.71
N ILE A 283 8.68 10.83 -5.02
CA ILE A 283 8.62 12.25 -4.63
C ILE A 283 9.46 12.43 -3.38
N THR A 284 10.53 13.21 -3.46
CA THR A 284 11.30 13.62 -2.27
C THR A 284 10.57 14.73 -1.54
N LEU A 285 10.32 14.54 -0.25
CA LEU A 285 9.63 15.50 0.59
C LEU A 285 10.59 16.48 1.24
N THR A 286 10.11 17.69 1.51
CA THR A 286 10.79 18.65 2.39
C THR A 286 10.86 18.13 3.82
N GLU A 287 11.79 18.61 4.65
CA GLU A 287 11.94 18.15 6.05
C GLU A 287 10.64 18.31 6.86
N LYS A 288 9.91 19.42 6.66
CA LYS A 288 8.61 19.65 7.31
C LYS A 288 7.57 18.60 6.90
N ALA A 289 7.44 18.33 5.60
CA ALA A 289 6.52 17.33 5.09
C ALA A 289 6.93 15.91 5.50
N ALA A 290 8.23 15.62 5.48
CA ALA A 290 8.76 14.32 5.90
C ALA A 290 8.46 14.03 7.37
N LYS A 291 8.59 15.03 8.25
CA LYS A 291 8.21 14.92 9.66
C LYS A 291 6.70 14.66 9.84
N LYS A 292 5.85 15.28 9.01
CA LYS A 292 4.39 15.08 9.05
C LYS A 292 4.00 13.67 8.61
N TRP A 293 4.61 13.17 7.54
CA TRP A 293 4.25 11.89 6.92
C TRP A 293 5.07 10.69 7.42
N GLY A 294 6.11 10.92 8.22
CA GLY A 294 6.99 9.87 8.73
C GLY A 294 7.90 9.25 7.67
N THR A 295 8.06 9.90 6.51
CA THR A 295 8.99 9.44 5.47
C THR A 295 9.49 10.58 4.61
N THR A 296 10.73 10.48 4.13
CA THR A 296 11.40 11.42 3.24
C THR A 296 11.03 11.26 1.77
N GLN A 297 10.45 10.12 1.38
CA GLN A 297 10.12 9.83 -0.02
C GLN A 297 8.79 9.10 -0.16
N LEU A 298 7.97 9.51 -1.13
CA LEU A 298 6.70 8.88 -1.47
C LEU A 298 6.83 8.11 -2.81
N PRO A 299 6.59 6.79 -2.84
CA PRO A 299 6.68 5.99 -4.05
C PRO A 299 5.52 6.35 -5.00
N ARG A 300 5.81 6.22 -6.30
CA ARG A 300 4.91 6.52 -7.39
C ARG A 300 4.74 5.34 -8.31
N HIS A 301 3.49 5.05 -8.67
CA HIS A 301 3.14 4.00 -9.61
C HIS A 301 2.33 4.59 -10.76
N LYS A 302 2.59 4.11 -11.98
CA LYS A 302 1.84 4.55 -13.17
C LYS A 302 0.46 3.90 -13.14
N GLY A 303 -0.55 4.70 -13.42
CA GLY A 303 -1.91 4.23 -13.57
C GLY A 303 -2.61 4.90 -14.74
N LEU A 304 -3.85 4.51 -14.93
CA LEU A 304 -4.78 5.09 -15.88
C LEU A 304 -6.01 5.53 -15.10
N GLY A 305 -6.37 6.80 -15.19
CA GLY A 305 -7.59 7.35 -14.62
C GLY A 305 -8.67 7.44 -15.69
N GLN A 306 -9.89 7.04 -15.37
CA GLN A 306 -11.03 7.19 -16.25
C GLN A 306 -11.58 8.62 -16.14
N VAL A 307 -11.85 9.24 -17.27
CA VAL A 307 -12.59 10.50 -17.37
C VAL A 307 -13.69 10.35 -18.40
N ALA A 308 -14.76 11.11 -18.26
CA ALA A 308 -15.85 11.16 -19.22
C ALA A 308 -16.58 12.50 -19.12
N GLU A 309 -17.33 12.84 -20.16
CA GLU A 309 -18.28 13.95 -20.15
C GLU A 309 -19.54 13.57 -19.34
N THR A 310 -20.42 14.54 -19.15
CA THR A 310 -21.68 14.31 -18.42
C THR A 310 -22.51 13.22 -19.11
N GLY A 311 -23.08 12.32 -18.31
CA GLY A 311 -23.77 11.13 -18.78
C GLY A 311 -22.84 9.97 -19.15
N PHE A 312 -21.60 9.96 -18.65
CA PHE A 312 -20.56 8.98 -18.97
C PHE A 312 -20.31 8.83 -20.48
N THR A 313 -20.45 9.93 -21.21
CA THR A 313 -20.22 9.99 -22.65
C THR A 313 -18.75 10.28 -22.94
N ASN A 314 -18.26 9.83 -24.09
CA ASN A 314 -16.86 10.04 -24.50
C ASN A 314 -15.85 9.61 -23.42
N ASN A 315 -16.09 8.45 -22.77
CA ASN A 315 -15.20 7.98 -21.73
C ASN A 315 -13.84 7.59 -22.33
N GLN A 316 -12.77 7.97 -21.63
CA GLN A 316 -11.40 7.73 -22.04
C GLN A 316 -10.51 7.50 -20.83
N TRP A 317 -9.42 6.78 -21.06
CA TRP A 317 -8.35 6.61 -20.09
C TRP A 317 -7.31 7.71 -20.26
N MET A 318 -6.86 8.28 -19.15
CA MET A 318 -5.80 9.27 -19.10
C MET A 318 -4.66 8.78 -18.22
N ASP A 319 -3.45 9.20 -18.56
CA ASP A 319 -2.28 8.90 -17.74
C ASP A 319 -2.49 9.43 -16.31
N GLY A 320 -2.26 8.54 -15.35
CA GLY A 320 -2.40 8.85 -13.95
C GLY A 320 -1.26 8.29 -13.12
N GLN A 321 -1.21 8.71 -11.87
CA GLN A 321 -0.16 8.29 -10.94
C GLN A 321 -0.74 8.05 -9.57
N LEU A 322 -0.51 6.84 -9.05
CA LEU A 322 -0.76 6.51 -7.66
C LEU A 322 0.44 6.92 -6.82
N ILE A 323 0.18 7.67 -5.76
CA ILE A 323 1.18 8.12 -4.77
C ILE A 323 0.77 7.55 -3.41
N ILE A 324 1.62 6.73 -2.81
CA ILE A 324 1.34 6.11 -1.51
C ILE A 324 1.77 7.05 -0.38
N ILE A 325 0.88 7.32 0.58
CA ILE A 325 1.09 8.27 1.66
C ILE A 325 0.86 7.58 3.02
N GLY A 326 1.81 6.73 3.41
CA GLY A 326 1.70 5.92 4.61
C GLY A 326 0.69 4.77 4.44
N GLU A 327 0.07 4.36 5.54
CA GLU A 327 -0.88 3.23 5.59
C GLU A 327 -2.34 3.68 5.43
N GLU A 328 -2.66 4.89 5.90
CA GLU A 328 -4.04 5.40 6.01
C GLU A 328 -4.46 6.31 4.85
N TYR A 329 -3.50 6.70 4.00
CA TYR A 329 -3.75 7.63 2.91
C TYR A 329 -3.01 7.23 1.63
N PHE A 330 -3.63 7.55 0.50
CA PHE A 330 -2.94 7.61 -0.78
C PHE A 330 -3.55 8.72 -1.63
N SER A 331 -2.94 9.03 -2.77
CA SER A 331 -3.56 9.91 -3.74
C SER A 331 -3.42 9.36 -5.15
N PHE A 332 -4.34 9.76 -6.01
CA PHE A 332 -4.26 9.52 -7.45
C PHE A 332 -4.26 10.86 -8.18
N ALA A 333 -3.28 11.07 -9.05
CA ALA A 333 -3.14 12.27 -9.86
C ALA A 333 -3.42 11.97 -11.34
N TRP A 334 -4.43 12.62 -11.92
CA TRP A 334 -4.71 12.62 -13.36
C TRP A 334 -3.79 13.65 -14.03
N VAL A 335 -2.70 13.18 -14.63
CA VAL A 335 -1.58 14.02 -15.05
C VAL A 335 -2.00 15.08 -16.07
N PRO A 336 -2.72 14.78 -17.16
CA PRO A 336 -2.96 15.78 -18.20
C PRO A 336 -3.98 16.85 -17.83
N ILE A 337 -4.76 16.66 -16.76
CA ILE A 337 -5.71 17.66 -16.23
C ILE A 337 -5.26 18.24 -14.89
N GLU A 338 -4.06 17.90 -14.43
CA GLU A 338 -3.44 18.40 -13.19
C GLU A 338 -4.33 18.25 -11.93
N GLN A 339 -5.23 17.26 -11.94
CA GLN A 339 -6.13 16.99 -10.82
C GLN A 339 -5.54 15.89 -9.93
N GLN A 340 -5.36 16.19 -8.64
CA GLN A 340 -4.96 15.21 -7.65
C GLN A 340 -6.09 15.02 -6.63
N ILE A 341 -6.41 13.76 -6.33
CA ILE A 341 -7.40 13.40 -5.32
C ILE A 341 -6.72 12.57 -4.25
N PHE A 342 -6.89 13.00 -3.00
CA PHE A 342 -6.43 12.29 -1.82
C PHE A 342 -7.55 11.41 -1.29
N PHE A 343 -7.18 10.19 -0.93
CA PHE A 343 -8.07 9.16 -0.44
C PHE A 343 -7.67 8.79 0.98
N GLY A 344 -8.65 8.76 1.88
CA GLY A 344 -8.52 8.26 3.24
C GLY A 344 -9.55 7.17 3.53
N ARG A 345 -9.27 6.33 4.53
CA ARG A 345 -10.23 5.35 5.03
C ARG A 345 -11.44 6.08 5.65
N PRO A 346 -12.68 5.82 5.20
CA PRO A 346 -13.85 6.41 5.84
C PRO A 346 -14.10 5.77 7.21
N SER A 347 -14.69 6.53 8.14
CA SER A 347 -15.26 5.93 9.34
C SER A 347 -16.44 5.01 8.94
N PRO A 348 -16.79 3.99 9.74
CA PRO A 348 -17.95 3.15 9.47
C PRO A 348 -19.25 3.95 9.31
N GLU A 349 -19.45 5.00 10.12
CA GLU A 349 -20.64 5.86 10.09
C GLU A 349 -20.71 6.63 8.77
N LEU A 350 -19.60 7.23 8.35
CA LEU A 350 -19.51 7.92 7.07
C LEU A 350 -19.74 6.97 5.90
N ALA A 351 -19.15 5.77 5.96
CA ALA A 351 -19.31 4.78 4.91
C ALA A 351 -20.80 4.40 4.75
N LEU A 352 -21.50 4.17 5.86
CA LEU A 352 -22.93 3.88 5.85
C LEU A 352 -23.77 5.07 5.35
N LYS A 353 -23.44 6.30 5.75
CA LYS A 353 -24.10 7.51 5.28
C LYS A 353 -23.99 7.65 3.76
N MET A 354 -22.78 7.59 3.21
CA MET A 354 -22.56 7.70 1.77
C MET A 354 -23.20 6.56 0.97
N LEU A 355 -23.20 5.32 1.50
CA LEU A 355 -23.90 4.20 0.86
C LEU A 355 -25.42 4.43 0.81
N ARG A 356 -26.00 5.03 1.85
CA ARG A 356 -27.43 5.37 1.87
C ARG A 356 -27.76 6.47 0.88
N GLU A 357 -27.01 7.57 0.90
CA GLU A 357 -27.24 8.74 0.04
C GLU A 357 -27.03 8.45 -1.44
N SER A 358 -26.09 7.56 -1.79
CA SER A 358 -25.82 7.16 -3.18
C SER A 358 -26.89 6.25 -3.80
N GLY A 359 -28.01 6.03 -3.10
CA GLY A 359 -29.09 5.17 -3.57
C GLY A 359 -28.68 3.70 -3.67
N ALA A 360 -27.63 3.27 -2.95
CA ALA A 360 -27.24 1.86 -2.88
C ALA A 360 -28.33 0.97 -2.33
N THR A 361 -29.21 1.57 -1.55
CA THR A 361 -30.46 0.98 -1.13
C THR A 361 -31.57 1.87 -1.66
N THR A 362 -32.16 1.54 -2.81
CA THR A 362 -33.51 1.99 -3.17
C THR A 362 -34.50 1.37 -2.18
N VAL A 363 -34.42 1.78 -0.91
CA VAL A 363 -35.51 1.63 0.04
C VAL A 363 -36.51 2.67 -0.43
N THR A 364 -37.64 2.21 -0.93
CA THR A 364 -38.77 3.06 -1.29
C THR A 364 -39.21 3.82 -0.03
N THR A 365 -38.70 5.05 0.14
CA THR A 365 -38.99 5.98 1.24
C THR A 365 -40.44 6.51 1.24
N GLY A 366 -41.32 5.94 0.42
CA GLY A 366 -42.72 6.37 0.30
C GLY A 366 -43.71 5.76 1.29
N LYS A 367 -43.30 4.80 2.15
CA LYS A 367 -44.19 4.23 3.17
C LYS A 367 -43.79 4.72 4.56
N THR A 368 -44.49 5.74 5.02
CA THR A 368 -44.51 6.12 6.44
C THR A 368 -45.23 5.00 7.19
N TRP A 369 -44.51 4.24 8.01
CA TRP A 369 -45.09 3.17 8.81
C TRP A 369 -45.66 3.77 10.10
N ASP A 370 -46.99 3.86 10.20
CA ASP A 370 -47.69 4.27 11.43
C ASP A 370 -47.77 3.14 12.45
N GLN A 371 -47.72 1.89 11.99
CA GLN A 371 -47.65 0.70 12.84
C GLN A 371 -46.58 -0.27 12.32
N PRO A 372 -45.88 -1.00 13.21
CA PRO A 372 -44.97 -2.06 12.80
C PRO A 372 -45.73 -3.15 12.02
N PRO A 373 -45.14 -3.70 10.95
CA PRO A 373 -45.71 -4.84 10.26
C PRO A 373 -45.84 -6.05 11.20
N SER A 374 -46.84 -6.88 10.93
CA SER A 374 -47.05 -8.16 11.61
C SER A 374 -45.92 -9.13 11.28
N MET A 375 -45.69 -10.10 12.17
CA MET A 375 -44.77 -11.22 11.94
C MET A 375 -45.17 -12.09 10.73
N ASP A 376 -46.44 -12.06 10.35
CA ASP A 376 -46.98 -12.79 9.20
C ASP A 376 -46.87 -12.01 7.88
N ASP A 377 -46.37 -10.78 7.90
CA ASP A 377 -46.18 -9.97 6.70
C ASP A 377 -45.01 -10.47 5.84
N ASP A 378 -45.02 -10.09 4.57
CA ASP A 378 -43.97 -10.45 3.61
C ASP A 378 -42.57 -10.02 4.13
N VAL A 379 -41.56 -10.87 3.94
CA VAL A 379 -40.15 -10.57 4.24
C VAL A 379 -39.71 -9.25 3.58
N ALA A 380 -40.24 -8.90 2.41
CA ALA A 380 -39.98 -7.62 1.77
C ALA A 380 -40.51 -6.43 2.59
N VAL A 381 -41.69 -6.56 3.20
CA VAL A 381 -42.31 -5.57 4.08
C VAL A 381 -41.52 -5.44 5.38
N LEU A 382 -41.14 -6.55 6.00
CA LEU A 382 -40.30 -6.55 7.19
C LEU A 382 -38.93 -5.89 6.93
N LYS A 383 -38.31 -6.17 5.78
CA LYS A 383 -37.06 -5.51 5.35
C LYS A 383 -37.23 -4.00 5.16
N GLN A 384 -38.33 -3.57 4.54
CA GLN A 384 -38.63 -2.14 4.37
C GLN A 384 -38.85 -1.43 5.71
N PHE A 385 -39.54 -2.07 6.64
CA PHE A 385 -39.77 -1.52 7.98
C PHE A 385 -38.46 -1.38 8.77
N VAL A 386 -37.62 -2.42 8.79
CA VAL A 386 -36.30 -2.36 9.46
C VAL A 386 -35.43 -1.26 8.85
N ALA A 387 -35.43 -1.12 7.52
CA ALA A 387 -34.72 -0.04 6.85
C ALA A 387 -35.24 1.36 7.25
N SER A 388 -36.55 1.53 7.36
CA SER A 388 -37.17 2.79 7.82
C SER A 388 -36.87 3.10 9.30
N CYS A 389 -36.83 2.08 10.17
CA CYS A 389 -36.42 2.27 11.57
C CYS A 389 -34.96 2.73 11.67
N LEU A 390 -34.05 2.14 10.89
CA LEU A 390 -32.64 2.57 10.83
C LEU A 390 -32.50 4.03 10.37
N GLU A 391 -33.32 4.46 9.42
CA GLU A 391 -33.34 5.85 8.92
C GLU A 391 -33.74 6.84 10.01
N LYS A 392 -34.89 6.64 10.68
CA LYS A 392 -35.35 7.51 11.79
C LYS A 392 -34.37 7.59 12.96
N THR A 393 -33.67 6.49 13.23
CA THR A 393 -32.65 6.43 14.29
C THR A 393 -31.43 7.28 13.94
N THR A 394 -31.18 7.52 12.65
CA THR A 394 -30.04 8.29 12.15
C THR A 394 -30.34 9.78 12.06
N GLU A 395 -31.56 10.18 11.65
CA GLU A 395 -31.98 11.60 11.64
C GLU A 395 -31.78 12.25 13.02
N THR A 396 -32.03 11.49 14.09
CA THR A 396 -31.78 11.95 15.47
C THR A 396 -30.30 12.07 15.85
N VAL A 397 -29.37 11.49 15.08
CA VAL A 397 -27.91 11.59 15.31
C VAL A 397 -27.31 12.75 14.49
N GLU A 398 -27.91 13.09 13.34
CA GLU A 398 -27.41 14.18 12.49
C GLU A 398 -27.67 15.57 13.10
N GLU A 399 -28.71 15.73 13.92
CA GLU A 399 -28.96 17.00 14.65
C GLU A 399 -27.86 17.32 15.68
N ASP A 400 -27.13 16.31 16.18
CA ASP A 400 -26.08 16.48 17.20
C ASP A 400 -24.66 16.65 16.59
N LEU A 401 -24.47 16.41 15.29
CA LEU A 401 -23.15 16.41 14.61
C LEU A 401 -22.89 17.65 13.76
N ASN A 402 -23.38 18.81 14.20
CA ASN A 402 -23.25 20.10 13.48
C ASN A 402 -21.82 20.69 13.43
N GLY A 403 -20.78 19.94 13.82
CA GLY A 403 -19.39 20.28 13.59
C GLY A 403 -18.84 19.45 12.43
N ASP A 404 -18.34 20.10 11.37
CA ASP A 404 -17.75 19.43 10.20
C ASP A 404 -16.65 18.43 10.64
N PRO A 405 -16.92 17.11 10.64
CA PRO A 405 -15.99 16.10 11.12
C PRO A 405 -14.71 16.03 10.26
N PHE A 406 -14.71 16.67 9.09
CA PHE A 406 -13.59 16.67 8.15
C PHE A 406 -12.66 17.88 8.30
N SER A 407 -13.02 18.85 9.12
CA SER A 407 -12.20 20.06 9.35
C SER A 407 -10.81 19.77 9.92
N CYS A 408 -10.61 18.62 10.57
CA CYS A 408 -9.31 18.22 11.12
C CYS A 408 -8.36 17.59 10.09
N ILE A 409 -8.86 17.14 8.94
CA ILE A 409 -8.03 16.54 7.87
C ILE A 409 -7.65 17.59 6.82
N TRP A 410 -8.52 18.59 6.64
CA TRP A 410 -8.32 19.69 5.69
C TRP A 410 -8.48 21.04 6.39
N THR A 411 -7.43 21.49 7.08
CA THR A 411 -7.33 22.91 7.48
C THR A 411 -6.99 23.74 6.24
N GLY A 412 -7.96 23.85 5.32
CA GLY A 412 -7.92 24.78 4.20
C GLY A 412 -8.20 26.22 4.65
N SER A 413 -7.64 26.64 5.79
CA SER A 413 -7.64 28.05 6.19
C SER A 413 -6.44 28.73 5.52
N GLU A 414 -6.64 29.17 4.27
CA GLU A 414 -5.92 30.26 3.57
C GLU A 414 -4.38 30.28 3.50
N THR A 415 -3.64 29.33 4.07
CA THR A 415 -2.20 29.22 3.84
C THR A 415 -1.93 28.30 2.65
N GLU A 416 -1.86 28.89 1.47
CA GLU A 416 -1.42 28.29 0.20
C GLU A 416 0.06 27.82 0.22
N GLU A 417 0.53 27.17 1.29
CA GLU A 417 1.79 26.41 1.23
C GLU A 417 1.47 25.04 0.63
N CYS A 418 1.53 24.95 -0.70
CA CYS A 418 1.64 23.67 -1.40
C CYS A 418 2.84 22.90 -0.81
N TYR A 419 2.57 21.83 -0.05
CA TYR A 419 3.59 20.98 0.58
C TYR A 419 4.47 20.20 -0.43
N PHE A 420 4.15 20.29 -1.72
CA PHE A 420 4.82 19.64 -2.84
C PHE A 420 5.37 20.70 -3.80
N GLN A 421 6.38 21.46 -3.36
CA GLN A 421 7.23 22.27 -4.25
C GLN A 421 8.46 21.47 -4.68
#